data_AF-A0A514WF59-F1
#
_entry.id   AF-A0A514WF59-F1
#
_cell.length_a   1.000
_cell.length_b   1.000
_cell.length_c   1.000
_cell.angle_alpha   90.00
_cell.angle_beta   90.00
_cell.angle_gamma   90.00
#
_symmetry.space_group_name_H-M   'P 1'
#
loop_
_entity.id
_entity.type
_entity.pdbx_description
1 polymer ?
#
loop_
_entity_poly.entity_id
_entity_poly.type
_entity_poly.pdbx_seq_one_letter_code
_entity_poly.pdbx_strand_id
1 'polypeptide(L)'
;MPAASSDAISTSHRTLSTGCAFWTAHAALPGTVSRQGSAVLARLNSNRLRELDGFLSHLIADILSAAGVPQPEAPKALRETSTLRRLRTAERLFGLDLGAEPRLIAAQRAAAALRRPFGTFCKERLRQDLRRAADLPETWGGNGPCQLDETTIRALCGFYRSLGDVLVDALARRGDMSGNDTGAGPAAERITCETTSRNDSIFRESGARRS
;
A
#
# COMPACT_ATOMS: atom_id res chain seq x y z
N MET A 1 -21.41 4.81 -13.51
CA MET A 1 -20.22 5.47 -14.10
C MET A 1 -18.98 4.61 -13.86
N PRO A 2 -18.68 3.59 -14.71
CA PRO A 2 -17.59 2.63 -14.45
C PRO A 2 -16.27 2.87 -15.23
N ALA A 3 -16.26 3.68 -16.29
CA ALA A 3 -15.10 3.76 -17.19
C ALA A 3 -13.90 4.52 -16.60
N ALA A 4 -14.14 5.61 -15.86
CA ALA A 4 -13.09 6.50 -15.37
C ALA A 4 -12.21 5.87 -14.26
N SER A 5 -12.73 4.89 -13.52
CA SER A 5 -11.95 4.20 -12.46
C SER A 5 -10.99 3.15 -13.04
N SER A 6 -11.38 2.46 -14.11
CA SER A 6 -10.56 1.44 -14.77
C SER A 6 -9.29 2.04 -15.40
N ASP A 7 -9.44 3.18 -16.08
CA ASP A 7 -8.32 3.88 -16.72
C ASP A 7 -7.31 4.44 -15.70
N ALA A 8 -7.78 4.94 -14.56
CA ALA A 8 -6.94 5.43 -13.48
C ALA A 8 -6.09 4.30 -12.87
N ILE A 9 -6.71 3.16 -12.55
CA ILE A 9 -6.00 1.99 -12.00
C ILE A 9 -4.96 1.47 -13.00
N SER A 10 -5.33 1.33 -14.27
CA SER A 10 -4.40 0.90 -15.34
C SER A 10 -3.20 1.84 -15.45
N THR A 11 -3.43 3.15 -15.37
CA THR A 11 -2.38 4.17 -15.43
C THR A 11 -1.46 4.11 -14.21
N SER A 12 -1.99 4.01 -13.00
CA SER A 12 -1.21 3.92 -11.76
C SER A 12 -0.43 2.62 -11.67
N HIS A 13 -1.01 1.49 -12.07
CA HIS A 13 -0.33 0.19 -12.13
C HIS A 13 0.80 0.20 -13.16
N ARG A 14 0.56 0.76 -14.35
CA ARG A 14 1.60 0.95 -15.37
C ARG A 14 2.72 1.85 -14.87
N THR A 15 2.41 2.91 -14.13
CA THR A 15 3.41 3.83 -13.56
C THR A 15 4.30 3.11 -12.55
N LEU A 16 3.72 2.32 -11.64
CA LEU A 16 4.47 1.48 -10.71
C LEU A 16 5.37 0.48 -11.44
N SER A 17 4.81 -0.23 -12.43
CA SER A 17 5.51 -1.27 -13.19
C SER A 17 6.67 -0.71 -14.02
N THR A 18 6.45 0.42 -14.69
CA THR A 18 7.49 1.11 -15.48
C THR A 18 8.57 1.73 -14.59
N GLY A 19 8.21 2.26 -13.42
CA GLY A 19 9.18 2.70 -12.41
C GLY A 19 10.09 1.56 -11.93
N CYS A 20 9.51 0.38 -11.66
CA CYS A 20 10.26 -0.82 -11.29
C CYS A 20 11.19 -1.28 -12.43
N ALA A 21 10.68 -1.30 -13.66
CA ALA A 21 11.47 -1.68 -14.84
C ALA A 21 12.62 -0.71 -15.10
N PHE A 22 12.36 0.60 -14.99
CA PHE A 22 13.36 1.64 -15.15
C PHE A 22 14.50 1.47 -14.14
N TRP A 23 14.19 1.30 -12.85
CA TRP A 23 15.24 1.17 -11.84
C TRP A 23 16.04 -0.14 -12.01
N THR A 24 15.36 -1.23 -12.36
CA THR A 24 16.02 -2.51 -12.66
C THR A 24 16.98 -2.40 -13.85
N ALA A 25 16.60 -1.69 -14.92
CA ALA A 25 17.46 -1.50 -16.09
C ALA A 25 18.73 -0.69 -15.78
N HIS A 26 18.70 0.15 -14.74
CA HIS A 26 19.82 0.98 -14.30
C HIS A 26 20.46 0.48 -13.00
N ALA A 27 20.26 -0.80 -12.68
CA ALA A 27 20.77 -1.41 -11.45
C ALA A 27 22.28 -1.71 -11.50
N ALA A 28 22.87 -1.78 -12.71
CA ALA A 28 24.30 -1.95 -12.89
C ALA A 28 25.05 -0.69 -12.47
N LEU A 29 25.88 -0.79 -11.43
CA LEU A 29 26.74 0.30 -10.99
C LEU A 29 28.04 0.34 -11.81
N PRO A 30 28.49 1.52 -12.27
CA PRO A 30 29.79 1.65 -12.92
C PRO A 30 30.92 1.57 -11.89
N GLY A 31 31.71 0.50 -11.93
CA GLY A 31 33.05 0.38 -11.31
C GLY A 31 33.21 0.84 -9.85
N THR A 32 34.46 1.09 -9.45
CA THR A 32 34.78 1.63 -8.13
C THR A 32 34.29 3.08 -8.00
N VAL A 33 33.32 3.31 -7.12
CA VAL A 33 32.72 4.63 -6.90
C VAL A 33 33.48 5.38 -5.80
N SER A 34 33.81 6.65 -6.05
CA SER A 34 34.39 7.53 -5.02
C SER A 34 33.46 7.72 -3.83
N ARG A 35 33.97 8.24 -2.70
CA ARG A 35 33.14 8.55 -1.52
C ARG A 35 32.01 9.54 -1.85
N GLN A 36 32.30 10.56 -2.67
CA GLN A 36 31.30 11.53 -3.11
C GLN A 36 30.25 10.87 -4.02
N GLY A 37 30.68 10.00 -4.95
CA GLY A 37 29.77 9.22 -5.77
C GLY A 37 28.87 8.30 -4.94
N SER A 38 29.40 7.70 -3.87
CA SER A 38 28.62 6.84 -2.96
C SER A 38 27.52 7.60 -2.22
N ALA A 39 27.75 8.87 -1.84
CA ALA A 39 26.71 9.71 -1.23
C ALA A 39 25.61 10.10 -2.23
N VAL A 40 25.99 10.36 -3.49
CA VAL A 40 25.03 10.62 -4.58
C VAL A 40 24.19 9.37 -4.85
N LEU A 41 24.82 8.19 -4.94
CA LEU A 41 24.12 6.92 -5.13
C LEU A 41 23.17 6.60 -3.98
N ALA A 42 23.58 6.83 -2.72
CA ALA A 42 22.68 6.63 -1.58
C ALA A 42 21.43 7.52 -1.68
N ARG A 43 21.59 8.81 -2.04
CA ARG A 43 20.47 9.73 -2.27
C ARG A 43 19.59 9.30 -3.44
N LEU A 44 20.19 8.85 -4.54
CA LEU A 44 19.44 8.32 -5.68
C LEU A 44 18.61 7.10 -5.28
N ASN A 45 19.21 6.11 -4.61
CA ASN A 45 18.52 4.92 -4.11
C ASN A 45 17.40 5.26 -3.12
N SER A 46 17.64 6.21 -2.21
CA SER A 46 16.60 6.76 -1.33
C SER A 46 15.43 7.32 -2.13
N ASN A 47 15.70 8.16 -3.14
CA ASN A 47 14.65 8.78 -3.94
C ASN A 47 13.86 7.71 -4.72
N ARG A 48 14.53 6.72 -5.32
CA ARG A 48 13.86 5.63 -6.03
C ARG A 48 12.94 4.80 -5.14
N LEU A 49 13.38 4.43 -3.93
CA LEU A 49 12.52 3.75 -2.97
C LEU A 49 11.27 4.57 -2.62
N ARG A 50 11.42 5.87 -2.40
CA ARG A 50 10.30 6.76 -2.07
C ARG A 50 9.35 6.97 -3.25
N GLU A 51 9.88 7.01 -4.47
CA GLU A 51 9.08 7.05 -5.70
C GLU A 51 8.26 5.77 -5.83
N LEU A 52 8.84 4.59 -5.65
CA LEU A 52 8.11 3.32 -5.69
C LEU A 52 7.02 3.24 -4.60
N ASP A 53 7.33 3.63 -3.36
CA ASP A 53 6.33 3.71 -2.29
C ASP A 53 5.20 4.68 -2.65
N GLY A 54 5.55 5.82 -3.26
CA GLY A 54 4.59 6.79 -3.78
C GLY A 54 3.68 6.19 -4.86
N PHE A 55 4.24 5.53 -5.87
CA PHE A 55 3.47 4.90 -6.95
C PHE A 55 2.52 3.82 -6.41
N LEU A 56 3.01 2.97 -5.50
CA LEU A 56 2.19 1.97 -4.83
C LEU A 56 1.05 2.63 -4.03
N SER A 57 1.33 3.70 -3.30
CA SER A 57 0.32 4.44 -2.52
C SER A 57 -0.81 4.99 -3.41
N HIS A 58 -0.47 5.53 -4.59
CA HIS A 58 -1.45 6.03 -5.56
C HIS A 58 -2.25 4.88 -6.17
N LEU A 59 -1.60 3.77 -6.56
CA LEU A 59 -2.31 2.58 -7.03
C LEU A 59 -3.32 2.07 -6.01
N ILE A 60 -2.94 1.93 -4.73
CA ILE A 60 -3.87 1.49 -3.68
C ILE A 60 -5.01 2.51 -3.50
N ALA A 61 -4.72 3.81 -3.61
CA ALA A 61 -5.76 4.84 -3.52
C ALA A 61 -6.80 4.70 -4.64
N ASP A 62 -6.36 4.49 -5.88
CA ASP A 62 -7.25 4.30 -7.03
C ASP A 62 -8.07 3.01 -6.90
N ILE A 63 -7.45 1.92 -6.43
CA ILE A 63 -8.13 0.65 -6.16
C ILE A 63 -9.22 0.83 -5.09
N LEU A 64 -8.89 1.48 -3.98
CA LEU A 64 -9.84 1.74 -2.91
C LEU A 64 -10.98 2.67 -3.37
N SER A 65 -10.67 3.67 -4.19
CA SER A 65 -11.67 4.57 -4.78
C SER A 65 -12.63 3.81 -5.71
N ALA A 66 -12.10 2.97 -6.61
CA ALA A 66 -12.90 2.11 -7.48
C ALA A 66 -13.76 1.12 -6.69
N ALA A 67 -13.28 0.70 -5.52
CA ALA A 67 -14.00 -0.18 -4.62
C ALA A 67 -15.07 0.53 -3.76
N GLY A 68 -15.24 1.84 -3.90
CA GLY A 68 -16.21 2.65 -3.17
C GLY A 68 -15.77 3.08 -1.77
N VAL A 69 -14.48 2.94 -1.43
CA VAL A 69 -13.95 3.28 -0.11
C VAL A 69 -13.49 4.74 -0.07
N PRO A 70 -14.11 5.60 0.76
CA PRO A 70 -13.71 7.00 0.90
C PRO A 70 -12.24 7.12 1.32
N GLN A 71 -11.47 7.94 0.60
CA GLN A 71 -10.08 8.21 0.94
C GLN A 71 -9.96 9.56 1.65
N PRO A 72 -9.47 9.60 2.90
CA PRO A 72 -9.13 10.88 3.51
C PRO A 72 -7.90 11.46 2.80
N GLU A 73 -8.01 12.72 2.37
CA GLU A 73 -6.87 13.50 1.88
C GLU A 73 -5.82 13.60 2.97
N ALA A 74 -4.69 12.92 2.79
CA ALA A 74 -3.59 12.97 3.74
C ALA A 74 -2.67 14.16 3.40
N PRO A 75 -2.36 15.05 4.37
CA PRO A 75 -1.32 16.05 4.21
C PRO A 75 -0.01 15.43 3.72
N LYS A 76 0.80 16.19 2.94
CA LYS A 76 2.09 15.73 2.38
C LYS A 76 3.01 15.04 3.41
N ALA A 77 2.97 15.46 4.68
CA ALA A 77 3.79 14.92 5.76
C ALA A 77 3.40 13.50 6.21
N LEU A 78 2.20 13.01 5.88
CA LEU A 78 1.69 11.68 6.27
C LEU A 78 1.75 10.66 5.12
N ARG A 79 2.41 10.97 4.00
CA ARG A 79 2.39 10.09 2.81
C ARG A 79 3.04 8.71 3.06
N GLU A 80 4.10 8.62 3.84
CA GLU A 80 4.80 7.35 4.12
C GLU A 80 3.97 6.44 5.05
N THR A 81 3.27 7.01 6.05
CA THR A 81 2.28 6.29 6.86
C THR A 81 0.98 6.01 6.11
N SER A 82 0.72 6.73 5.02
CA SER A 82 -0.48 6.53 4.19
C SER A 82 -0.43 5.23 3.40
N THR A 83 0.74 4.82 2.87
CA THR A 83 0.87 3.59 2.08
C THR A 83 0.51 2.35 2.89
N LEU A 84 1.07 2.20 4.10
CA LEU A 84 0.74 1.09 5.00
C LEU A 84 -0.73 1.08 5.42
N ARG A 85 -1.29 2.26 5.76
CA ARG A 85 -2.71 2.36 6.14
C ARG A 85 -3.64 1.98 4.97
N ARG A 86 -3.33 2.46 3.77
CA ARG A 86 -4.07 2.12 2.54
C ARG A 86 -3.95 0.63 2.26
N LEU A 87 -2.76 0.05 2.37
CA LEU A 87 -2.55 -1.38 2.18
C LEU A 87 -3.38 -2.22 3.15
N ARG A 88 -3.31 -1.96 4.46
CA ARG A 88 -4.14 -2.66 5.46
C ARG A 88 -5.64 -2.52 5.20
N THR A 89 -6.04 -1.42 4.57
CA THR A 89 -7.45 -1.20 4.20
C THR A 89 -7.81 -2.05 2.98
N ALA A 90 -6.94 -2.12 1.98
CA ALA A 90 -7.11 -2.99 0.82
C ALA A 90 -7.09 -4.47 1.23
N GLU A 91 -6.16 -4.90 2.07
CA GLU A 91 -6.08 -6.27 2.59
C GLU A 91 -7.39 -6.69 3.27
N ARG A 92 -7.92 -5.86 4.18
CA ARG A 92 -9.21 -6.12 4.83
C ARG A 92 -10.38 -6.14 3.83
N LEU A 93 -10.38 -5.21 2.87
CA LEU A 93 -11.44 -5.10 1.87
C LEU A 93 -11.51 -6.31 0.95
N PHE A 94 -10.36 -6.89 0.62
CA PHE A 94 -10.24 -8.02 -0.31
C PHE A 94 -10.01 -9.37 0.39
N GLY A 95 -9.96 -9.41 1.72
CA GLY A 95 -9.69 -10.62 2.49
C GLY A 95 -8.29 -11.21 2.23
N LEU A 96 -7.29 -10.36 2.00
CA LEU A 96 -5.92 -10.77 1.69
C LEU A 96 -5.04 -10.79 2.94
N ASP A 97 -4.12 -11.74 2.99
CA ASP A 97 -2.97 -11.74 3.91
C ASP A 97 -1.69 -11.75 3.08
N LEU A 98 -1.13 -10.56 2.81
CA LEU A 98 0.01 -10.43 1.90
C LEU A 98 1.35 -10.55 2.63
N GLY A 99 1.36 -10.50 3.97
CA GLY A 99 2.60 -10.46 4.75
C GLY A 99 3.55 -9.31 4.36
N ALA A 100 3.07 -8.30 3.63
CA ALA A 100 3.90 -7.30 2.96
C ALA A 100 4.34 -6.15 3.89
N GLU A 101 3.60 -5.93 4.98
CA GLU A 101 3.85 -4.84 5.92
C GLU A 101 5.28 -4.83 6.50
N PRO A 102 5.82 -5.95 7.04
CA PRO A 102 7.21 -6.00 7.49
C PRO A 102 8.25 -5.56 6.47
N ARG A 103 8.04 -5.90 5.20
CA ARG A 103 8.95 -5.58 4.09
C ARG A 103 8.82 -4.11 3.70
N LEU A 104 7.60 -3.58 3.63
CA LEU A 104 7.35 -2.15 3.37
C LEU A 104 7.96 -1.27 4.46
N ILE A 105 7.76 -1.60 5.74
CA ILE A 105 8.36 -0.85 6.85
C ILE A 105 9.88 -0.84 6.71
N ALA A 106 10.48 -1.98 6.40
CA ALA A 106 11.92 -2.08 6.21
C ALA A 106 12.40 -1.23 5.01
N ALA A 107 11.68 -1.25 3.88
CA ALA A 107 11.98 -0.44 2.70
C ALA A 107 11.91 1.07 3.01
N GLN A 108 10.88 1.51 3.72
CA GLN A 108 10.70 2.91 4.13
C GLN A 108 11.81 3.36 5.09
N ARG A 109 12.19 2.53 6.07
CA ARG A 109 13.32 2.81 6.97
C ARG A 109 14.65 2.88 6.21
N ALA A 110 14.87 1.97 5.26
CA ALA A 110 16.06 1.98 4.41
C ALA A 110 16.14 3.27 3.58
N ALA A 111 15.03 3.69 2.96
CA ALA A 111 14.95 4.94 2.21
C ALA A 111 15.26 6.16 3.09
N ALA A 112 14.66 6.22 4.29
CA ALA A 112 14.92 7.29 5.24
C ALA A 112 16.37 7.35 5.71
N ALA A 113 17.02 6.21 5.93
CA ALA A 113 18.43 6.13 6.32
C ALA A 113 19.37 6.55 5.18
N LEU A 114 19.12 6.11 3.95
CA LEU A 114 19.91 6.45 2.76
C LEU A 114 19.90 7.95 2.42
N ARG A 115 18.87 8.68 2.85
CA ARG A 115 18.78 10.15 2.68
C ARG A 115 19.70 10.93 3.61
N ARG A 116 20.05 10.36 4.77
CA ARG A 116 20.83 11.06 5.81
C ARG A 116 22.28 11.27 5.34
N PRO A 117 22.98 12.30 5.84
CA PRO A 117 24.39 12.48 5.55
C PRO A 117 25.20 11.22 5.85
N PHE A 118 26.15 10.90 5.00
CA PHE A 118 26.95 9.68 5.13
C PHE A 118 27.64 9.61 6.50
N GLY A 119 27.51 8.48 7.20
CA GLY A 119 28.09 8.26 8.54
C GLY A 119 27.18 8.64 9.70
N THR A 120 25.98 9.20 9.46
CA THR A 120 25.02 9.57 10.52
C THR A 120 23.98 8.49 10.82
N PHE A 121 24.05 7.35 10.13
CA PHE A 121 23.15 6.21 10.34
C PHE A 121 23.95 4.95 10.67
N CYS A 122 23.32 4.05 11.45
CA CYS A 122 23.90 2.75 11.75
C CYS A 122 23.88 1.88 10.48
N LYS A 123 25.08 1.54 9.98
CA LYS A 123 25.27 0.73 8.77
C LYS A 123 24.64 -0.66 8.90
N GLU A 124 24.75 -1.27 10.08
CA GLU A 124 24.19 -2.61 10.33
C GLU A 124 22.66 -2.59 10.28
N ARG A 125 22.05 -1.58 10.90
CA ARG A 125 20.59 -1.41 10.85
C ARG A 125 20.10 -1.20 9.41
N LEU A 126 20.80 -0.39 8.62
CA LEU A 126 20.46 -0.22 7.21
C LEU A 126 20.61 -1.53 6.42
N ARG A 127 21.67 -2.30 6.67
CA ARG A 127 21.85 -3.63 6.05
C ARG A 127 20.69 -4.56 6.41
N GLN A 128 20.29 -4.61 7.68
CA GLN A 128 19.16 -5.41 8.15
C GLN A 128 17.83 -4.98 7.50
N ASP A 129 17.59 -3.67 7.39
CA ASP A 129 16.41 -3.12 6.74
C ASP A 129 16.37 -3.46 5.25
N LEU A 130 17.50 -3.32 4.54
CA LEU A 130 17.61 -3.71 3.13
C LEU A 130 17.39 -5.22 2.93
N ARG A 131 18.02 -6.04 3.78
CA ARG A 131 17.86 -7.49 3.75
C ARG A 131 16.39 -7.89 3.93
N ARG A 132 15.72 -7.29 4.91
CA ARG A 132 14.29 -7.57 5.18
C ARG A 132 13.37 -7.06 4.06
N ALA A 133 13.63 -5.87 3.52
CA ALA A 133 12.83 -5.30 2.44
C ALA A 133 12.94 -6.15 1.15
N ALA A 134 14.16 -6.54 0.81
CA ALA A 134 14.48 -7.32 -0.37
C ALA A 134 14.30 -8.83 -0.18
N ASP A 135 13.98 -9.30 1.03
CA ASP A 135 13.86 -10.73 1.37
C ASP A 135 15.11 -11.53 1.00
N LEU A 136 16.27 -11.00 1.41
CA LEU A 136 17.58 -11.55 1.12
C LEU A 136 18.05 -12.49 2.26
N PRO A 137 18.87 -13.50 1.95
CA PRO A 137 19.38 -14.43 2.95
C PRO A 137 20.27 -13.74 3.98
N GLU A 138 20.45 -14.36 5.14
CA GLU A 138 21.25 -13.79 6.22
C GLU A 138 22.72 -13.56 5.86
N THR A 139 23.22 -14.37 4.93
CA THR A 139 24.58 -14.34 4.38
C THR A 139 24.80 -13.21 3.36
N TRP A 140 23.76 -12.44 3.02
CA TRP A 140 23.91 -11.31 2.10
C TRP A 140 24.79 -10.21 2.71
N GLY A 141 26.00 -10.07 2.16
CA GLY A 141 26.96 -9.04 2.57
C GLY A 141 26.79 -7.69 1.87
N GLY A 142 26.23 -7.71 0.65
CA GLY A 142 26.08 -6.57 -0.26
C GLY A 142 27.40 -5.88 -0.64
N ASN A 143 27.35 -4.94 -1.58
CA ASN A 143 28.49 -4.08 -1.93
C ASN A 143 28.72 -2.94 -0.91
N GLY A 144 28.06 -3.02 0.25
CA GLY A 144 28.07 -2.02 1.30
C GLY A 144 26.73 -1.30 1.45
N PRO A 145 26.50 -0.64 2.61
CA PRO A 145 25.17 -0.16 3.00
C PRO A 145 24.64 1.00 2.13
N CYS A 146 25.46 1.58 1.26
CA CYS A 146 25.10 2.75 0.43
C CYS A 146 25.01 2.43 -1.06
N GLN A 147 25.49 1.25 -1.45
CA GLN A 147 25.49 0.77 -2.82
C GLN A 147 24.60 -0.46 -2.86
N LEU A 148 23.35 -0.24 -3.25
CA LEU A 148 22.46 -1.35 -3.54
C LEU A 148 23.01 -2.08 -4.76
N ASP A 149 23.33 -3.36 -4.58
CA ASP A 149 23.70 -4.21 -5.70
C ASP A 149 22.48 -4.51 -6.57
N GLU A 150 22.75 -5.02 -7.77
CA GLU A 150 21.72 -5.34 -8.75
C GLU A 150 20.67 -6.32 -8.19
N THR A 151 21.12 -7.32 -7.42
CA THR A 151 20.25 -8.31 -6.77
C THR A 151 19.26 -7.63 -5.83
N THR A 152 19.73 -6.71 -5.00
CA THR A 152 18.90 -5.96 -4.05
C THR A 152 17.89 -5.10 -4.79
N ILE A 153 18.31 -4.39 -5.83
CA ILE A 153 17.42 -3.54 -6.65
C ILE A 153 16.34 -4.38 -7.32
N ARG A 154 16.71 -5.51 -7.95
CA ARG A 154 15.76 -6.44 -8.59
C ARG A 154 14.76 -6.99 -7.58
N ALA A 155 15.21 -7.39 -6.40
CA ALA A 155 14.34 -7.93 -5.36
C ALA A 155 13.34 -6.89 -4.82
N LEU A 156 13.80 -5.64 -4.60
CA LEU A 156 12.92 -4.53 -4.22
C LEU A 156 11.89 -4.22 -5.32
N CYS A 157 12.34 -4.07 -6.57
CA CYS A 157 11.44 -3.81 -7.70
C CYS A 157 10.43 -4.95 -7.90
N GLY A 158 10.88 -6.20 -7.76
CA GLY A 158 10.04 -7.38 -7.82
C GLY A 158 8.94 -7.36 -6.76
N PHE A 159 9.30 -7.02 -5.51
CA PHE A 159 8.36 -6.89 -4.41
C PHE A 159 7.28 -5.83 -4.66
N TYR A 160 7.67 -4.62 -5.06
CA TYR A 160 6.71 -3.54 -5.34
C TYR A 160 5.78 -3.89 -6.51
N ARG A 161 6.32 -4.47 -7.59
CA ARG A 161 5.53 -4.89 -8.75
C ARG A 161 4.55 -6.01 -8.38
N SER A 162 5.02 -7.08 -7.73
CA SER A 162 4.15 -8.21 -7.35
C SER A 162 3.03 -7.78 -6.42
N LEU A 163 3.32 -6.85 -5.50
CA LEU A 163 2.30 -6.29 -4.62
C LEU A 163 1.23 -5.52 -5.41
N GLY A 164 1.65 -4.73 -6.41
CA GLY A 164 0.73 -4.06 -7.33
C GLY A 164 -0.13 -5.04 -8.14
N ASP A 165 0.48 -6.08 -8.69
CA ASP A 165 -0.21 -7.12 -9.50
C ASP A 165 -1.30 -7.80 -8.68
N VAL A 166 -0.96 -8.28 -7.47
CA VAL A 166 -1.92 -8.97 -6.58
C VAL A 166 -3.11 -8.08 -6.21
N LEU A 167 -2.88 -6.78 -5.99
CA LEU A 167 -3.94 -5.84 -5.65
C LEU A 167 -4.89 -5.57 -6.82
N VAL A 168 -4.37 -5.46 -8.04
CA VAL A 168 -5.18 -5.31 -9.26
C VAL A 168 -6.00 -6.57 -9.51
N ASP A 169 -5.40 -7.76 -9.39
CA ASP A 169 -6.08 -9.04 -9.54
C ASP A 169 -7.17 -9.25 -8.48
N ALA A 170 -6.95 -8.80 -7.26
CA ALA A 170 -7.96 -8.84 -6.20
C ALA A 170 -9.17 -7.96 -6.51
N LEU A 171 -8.95 -6.76 -7.06
CA LEU A 171 -10.04 -5.88 -7.48
C LEU A 171 -10.83 -6.48 -8.66
N ALA A 172 -10.14 -7.04 -9.66
CA ALA A 172 -10.79 -7.67 -10.81
C ALA A 172 -11.72 -8.81 -10.39
N ARG A 173 -11.23 -9.72 -9.53
CA ARG A 173 -12.04 -10.82 -8.98
C ARG A 173 -13.25 -10.34 -8.18
N ARG A 174 -13.16 -9.18 -7.52
CA ARG A 174 -14.31 -8.57 -6.83
C ARG A 174 -15.35 -8.05 -7.81
N GLY A 175 -14.93 -7.49 -8.94
CA GLY A 175 -15.81 -7.04 -10.01
C GLY A 175 -16.62 -8.18 -10.62
N ASP A 176 -15.97 -9.32 -10.87
CA ASP A 176 -16.62 -10.51 -11.45
C ASP A 176 -17.71 -11.08 -10.52
N MET A 177 -17.48 -11.04 -9.20
CA MET A 177 -18.47 -11.48 -8.21
C MET A 177 -19.69 -10.56 -8.10
N SER A 178 -19.55 -9.27 -8.44
CA SER A 178 -20.67 -8.31 -8.45
C SER A 178 -21.50 -8.38 -9.74
N GLY A 179 -20.99 -9.01 -10.80
CA GLY A 179 -21.65 -9.15 -12.09
C GLY A 179 -22.64 -10.31 -12.19
N ASN A 180 -22.64 -11.24 -11.22
CA ASN A 180 -23.45 -12.46 -11.24
C ASN A 180 -24.75 -12.38 -10.39
N ASP A 181 -25.02 -11.25 -9.73
CA ASP A 181 -26.22 -11.02 -8.92
C ASP A 181 -27.41 -10.47 -9.75
N THR A 182 -27.63 -11.04 -10.95
CA THR A 182 -28.89 -10.90 -11.70
C THR A 182 -29.59 -12.26 -11.84
N GLY A 183 -29.78 -12.94 -10.71
CA GLY A 183 -30.61 -14.12 -10.59
C GLY A 183 -31.92 -13.78 -9.86
N ALA A 184 -32.98 -13.54 -10.64
CA ALA A 184 -34.40 -13.70 -10.30
C ALA A 184 -34.81 -13.54 -8.81
N GLY A 185 -35.40 -12.40 -8.47
CA GLY A 185 -36.17 -12.27 -7.23
C GLY A 185 -37.38 -13.21 -7.23
N PRO A 186 -37.72 -13.84 -6.09
CA PRO A 186 -39.05 -14.38 -5.90
C PRO A 186 -40.01 -13.24 -5.57
N ALA A 187 -41.22 -13.40 -6.08
CA ALA A 187 -42.31 -12.47 -6.09
C ALA A 187 -42.65 -11.88 -4.72
N ALA A 188 -43.12 -10.63 -4.76
CA ALA A 188 -43.76 -9.93 -3.67
C ALA A 188 -44.91 -10.77 -3.08
N GLU A 189 -44.75 -11.21 -1.83
CA GLU A 189 -45.87 -11.59 -1.00
C GLU A 189 -46.23 -10.38 -0.13
N ARG A 190 -47.30 -9.70 -0.55
CA ARG A 190 -47.96 -8.64 0.22
C ARG A 190 -48.49 -9.23 1.51
N ILE A 191 -47.84 -8.96 2.63
CA ILE A 191 -48.48 -9.11 3.94
C ILE A 191 -49.11 -7.77 4.30
N THR A 192 -50.42 -7.69 4.09
CA THR A 192 -51.31 -6.73 4.74
C THR A 192 -51.72 -7.29 6.10
N CYS A 193 -51.37 -6.61 7.20
CA CYS A 193 -52.09 -6.66 8.48
C CYS A 193 -52.12 -5.23 9.00
N GLU A 194 -53.22 -4.51 8.76
CA GLU A 194 -54.36 -4.38 9.65
C GLU A 194 -54.04 -3.72 11.01
N THR A 195 -54.60 -2.52 11.09
CA THR A 195 -54.71 -1.62 12.23
C THR A 195 -55.40 -2.28 13.41
N THR A 196 -54.85 -2.17 14.61
CA THR A 196 -55.68 -2.12 15.82
C THR A 196 -55.14 -1.08 16.79
N SER A 197 -55.96 -0.05 16.96
CA SER A 197 -55.92 0.98 17.98
C SER A 197 -56.34 0.39 19.35
N ARG A 198 -55.62 0.75 20.42
CA ARG A 198 -56.11 0.99 21.79
C ARG A 198 -54.92 1.34 22.69
N ASN A 199 -54.68 2.63 22.94
CA ASN A 199 -55.19 3.45 24.04
C ASN A 199 -54.49 3.24 25.40
N ASP A 200 -54.10 4.39 25.94
CA ASP A 200 -54.18 4.79 27.35
C ASP A 200 -53.03 4.45 28.31
N SER A 201 -52.13 5.46 28.41
CA SER A 201 -51.99 6.33 29.59
C SER A 201 -51.31 5.80 30.88
N ILE A 202 -50.84 6.79 31.65
CA ILE A 202 -50.43 6.80 33.07
C ILE A 202 -48.90 6.87 33.26
N PHE A 203 -48.29 8.05 33.40
CA PHE A 203 -48.15 8.93 34.59
C PHE A 203 -47.12 8.44 35.64
N ARG A 204 -46.10 9.28 35.85
CA ARG A 204 -45.28 9.59 37.05
C ARG A 204 -43.78 9.54 36.76
N GLU A 205 -43.05 10.65 36.67
CA GLU A 205 -42.79 11.71 37.67
C GLU A 205 -41.82 11.27 38.79
N SER A 206 -40.74 12.06 38.93
CA SER A 206 -39.96 12.34 40.16
C SER A 206 -38.53 11.80 40.28
N GLY A 207 -37.61 12.74 40.51
CA GLY A 207 -36.58 12.63 41.56
C GLY A 207 -35.18 12.25 41.08
N ALA A 208 -34.26 13.18 40.82
CA ALA A 208 -33.48 13.96 41.79
C ALA A 208 -32.37 13.19 42.54
N ARG A 209 -31.14 13.71 42.35
CA ARG A 209 -30.04 13.88 43.33
C ARG A 209 -29.10 12.71 43.68
N ARG A 210 -27.82 13.08 43.51
CA ARG A 210 -26.63 12.82 44.34
C ARG A 210 -26.03 11.43 44.30
N SER A 211 -24.78 11.36 43.82
CA SER A 211 -23.59 11.41 44.70
C SER A 211 -22.42 11.98 43.93
#